data_AF-A0A972H6T9-F1
#
_entry.id   AF-A0A972H6T9-F1
#
_cell.length_a   1.000
_cell.length_b   1.000
_cell.length_c   1.000
_cell.angle_alpha   90.00
_cell.angle_beta   90.00
_cell.angle_gamma   90.00
#
_symmetry.space_group_name_H-M   'P 1'
#
loop_
_entity.id
_entity.type
_entity.pdbx_description
1 polymer ?
#
loop_
_entity_poly.entity_id
_entity_poly.type
_entity_poly.pdbx_seq_one_letter_code
_entity_poly.pdbx_strand_id
1 'polypeptide(L)'
;MASQEPEPSRNWPISVLSAKLSNNQNGQIEGTAAAASLSVQVAAATVNKSSLQTLITTVQAAYSTAVEGVQNGQYPVGSKAILNTAIAAASTVVSDTAASQQQIDAAVLELNQAFTAFQGTKLQATPGDVSGNGIINVGDVGIVSSAYGLTSSSPEWSTYSQADVNNDGVINDLDLAFIANLILK
;
A
#
# COMPACT_ATOMS: atom_id res chain seq x y z
N MET A 1 20.64 -2.65 -23.21
CA MET A 1 20.58 -3.53 -22.04
C MET A 1 21.98 -3.59 -21.46
N ALA A 2 22.32 -2.67 -20.55
CA ALA A 2 23.60 -2.71 -19.85
C ALA A 2 23.38 -3.57 -18.61
N SER A 3 23.92 -4.79 -18.65
CA SER A 3 24.03 -5.67 -17.50
C SER A 3 24.78 -4.93 -16.40
N GLN A 4 24.16 -4.79 -15.24
CA GLN A 4 24.82 -4.21 -14.09
C GLN A 4 25.80 -5.25 -13.55
N GLU A 5 27.07 -4.97 -13.80
CA GLU A 5 28.19 -5.70 -13.23
C GLU A 5 28.14 -5.52 -11.71
N PRO A 6 28.23 -6.60 -10.91
CA PRO A 6 28.19 -6.47 -9.46
C PRO A 6 29.36 -5.57 -9.01
N GLU A 7 29.05 -4.55 -8.21
CA GLU A 7 30.04 -3.63 -7.64
C GLU A 7 31.23 -4.39 -7.05
N PRO A 8 32.48 -4.06 -7.42
CA PRO A 8 33.66 -4.75 -6.92
C PRO A 8 33.73 -4.60 -5.40
N SER A 9 34.07 -5.69 -4.70
CA SER A 9 34.23 -5.67 -3.25
C SER A 9 35.19 -4.55 -2.84
N ARG A 10 34.66 -3.54 -2.14
CA ARG A 10 35.43 -2.37 -1.75
C ARG A 10 36.35 -2.77 -0.59
N ASN A 11 37.59 -3.15 -0.91
CA ASN A 11 38.58 -3.58 0.07
C ASN A 11 39.16 -2.35 0.79
N TRP A 12 38.96 -2.24 2.10
CA TRP A 12 39.58 -1.17 2.91
C TRP A 12 40.92 -1.71 3.42
N PRO A 13 42.07 -1.25 2.91
CA PRO A 13 43.35 -1.77 3.36
C PRO A 13 43.55 -1.39 4.84
N ILE A 14 43.67 -2.39 5.71
CA ILE A 14 44.18 -2.20 7.06
C ILE A 14 45.70 -2.25 6.97
N SER A 15 46.36 -1.11 7.15
CA SER A 15 47.83 -1.04 7.20
C SER A 15 48.32 -1.23 8.63
N VAL A 16 49.09 -2.29 8.86
CA VAL A 16 49.83 -2.48 10.12
C VAL A 16 51.12 -1.67 10.04
N LEU A 17 51.21 -0.56 10.78
CA LEU A 17 52.34 0.37 10.70
C LEU A 17 53.65 -0.24 11.25
N SER A 18 53.54 -1.14 12.24
CA SER A 18 54.67 -1.93 12.74
C SER A 18 54.18 -3.12 13.57
N ALA A 19 54.81 -4.28 13.41
CA ALA A 19 54.64 -5.45 14.27
C ALA A 19 56.02 -5.91 14.76
N LYS A 20 56.14 -6.27 16.05
CA LYS A 20 57.35 -6.86 16.63
C LYS A 20 57.04 -8.31 17.00
N LEU A 21 57.91 -9.24 16.60
CA LEU A 21 57.83 -10.66 16.96
C LEU A 21 59.01 -10.99 17.90
N SER A 22 58.76 -11.80 18.93
CA SER A 22 59.78 -12.27 19.87
C SER A 22 59.68 -13.80 19.98
N ASN A 23 60.81 -14.49 19.80
CA ASN A 23 60.88 -15.95 19.81
C ASN A 23 61.27 -16.52 21.19
N ASN A 24 61.01 -15.79 22.28
CA ASN A 24 61.28 -16.12 23.68
C ASN A 24 62.72 -16.52 24.06
N GLN A 25 63.71 -16.37 23.17
CA GLN A 25 65.13 -16.52 23.50
C GLN A 25 65.77 -15.15 23.77
N ASN A 26 65.96 -14.83 25.07
CA ASN A 26 66.82 -13.75 25.57
C ASN A 26 66.60 -12.33 25.02
N GLY A 27 65.42 -12.02 24.46
CA GLY A 27 65.02 -10.64 24.14
C GLY A 27 65.69 -10.04 22.89
N GLN A 28 66.33 -10.84 22.04
CA GLN A 28 66.82 -10.38 20.75
C GLN A 28 65.66 -10.34 19.73
N ILE A 29 65.49 -9.18 19.08
CA ILE A 29 64.51 -8.97 18.02
C ILE A 29 65.11 -9.52 16.73
N GLU A 30 64.70 -10.71 16.30
CA GLU A 30 65.10 -11.25 15.01
C GLU A 30 64.09 -10.87 13.92
N GLY A 31 64.53 -9.94 13.06
CA GLY A 31 63.94 -9.74 11.73
C GLY A 31 62.78 -8.73 11.65
N THR A 32 62.71 -8.07 10.49
CA THR A 32 61.51 -7.37 10.05
C THR A 32 60.46 -8.45 9.72
N ALA A 33 59.31 -8.45 10.40
CA ALA A 33 58.20 -9.30 9.97
C ALA A 33 57.89 -8.98 8.50
N ALA A 34 57.88 -9.98 7.62
CA ALA A 34 57.39 -9.80 6.26
C ALA A 34 55.96 -9.23 6.35
N ALA A 35 55.66 -8.20 5.57
CA ALA A 35 54.34 -7.58 5.58
C ALA A 35 53.27 -8.64 5.26
N ALA A 36 52.54 -9.08 6.28
CA ALA A 36 51.39 -9.96 6.12
C ALA A 36 50.15 -9.09 5.98
N SER A 37 49.50 -9.15 4.81
CA SER A 37 48.24 -8.45 4.58
C SER A 37 47.08 -9.35 4.98
N LEU A 38 46.30 -8.95 5.97
CA LEU A 38 45.02 -9.58 6.29
C LEU A 38 43.91 -8.77 5.61
N SER A 39 43.24 -9.37 4.63
CA SER A 39 42.08 -8.74 3.99
C SER A 39 40.81 -9.10 4.75
N VAL A 40 40.13 -8.11 5.32
CA VAL A 40 38.79 -8.28 5.90
C VAL A 40 37.78 -7.95 4.82
N GLN A 41 37.07 -8.97 4.32
CA GLN A 41 35.95 -8.77 3.40
C GLN A 41 34.69 -8.46 4.22
N VAL A 42 34.19 -7.22 4.14
CA VAL A 42 32.86 -6.89 4.64
C VAL A 42 31.86 -7.25 3.55
N ALA A 43 31.09 -8.31 3.73
CA ALA A 43 29.99 -8.64 2.84
C ALA A 43 28.96 -7.51 2.90
N ALA A 44 28.66 -6.89 1.77
CA ALA A 44 27.55 -5.94 1.68
C ALA A 44 26.26 -6.66 2.10
N ALA A 45 25.52 -6.09 3.06
CA ALA A 45 24.19 -6.58 3.38
C ALA A 45 23.35 -6.54 2.10
N THR A 46 22.78 -7.68 1.71
CA THR A 46 21.92 -7.74 0.53
C THR A 46 20.63 -6.97 0.82
N VAL A 47 20.28 -6.02 -0.05
CA VAL A 47 19.02 -5.26 0.06
C VAL A 47 17.86 -6.21 -0.24
N ASN A 48 16.89 -6.31 0.67
CA ASN A 48 15.73 -7.16 0.51
C ASN A 48 14.51 -6.35 0.05
N LYS A 49 14.01 -6.66 -1.15
CA LYS A 49 12.87 -5.96 -1.77
C LYS A 49 11.55 -6.75 -1.71
N SER A 50 11.55 -7.95 -1.13
CA SER A 50 10.40 -8.86 -1.21
C SER A 50 9.13 -8.29 -0.57
N SER A 51 9.26 -7.60 0.57
CA SER A 51 8.14 -6.95 1.26
C SER A 51 7.49 -5.88 0.40
N LEU A 52 8.29 -5.04 -0.27
CA LEU A 52 7.79 -3.98 -1.14
C LEU A 52 7.13 -4.55 -2.40
N GLN A 53 7.71 -5.58 -3.02
CA GLN A 53 7.13 -6.28 -4.18
C GLN A 53 5.79 -6.94 -3.83
N THR A 54 5.70 -7.57 -2.66
CA THR A 54 4.46 -8.18 -2.16
C THR A 54 3.39 -7.12 -1.94
N LEU A 55 3.74 -6.00 -1.31
CA LEU A 55 2.82 -4.90 -1.07
C LEU A 55 2.32 -4.28 -2.38
N ILE A 56 3.21 -4.03 -3.35
CA ILE A 56 2.81 -3.53 -4.68
C ILE A 56 1.79 -4.46 -5.33
N THR A 57 2.04 -5.78 -5.30
CA THR A 57 1.13 -6.77 -5.88
C THR A 57 -0.25 -6.72 -5.22
N THR A 58 -0.30 -6.69 -3.88
CA THR A 58 -1.54 -6.58 -3.11
C THR A 58 -2.31 -5.30 -3.46
N VAL A 59 -1.62 -4.16 -3.48
CA VAL A 59 -2.24 -2.86 -3.73
C VAL A 59 -2.70 -2.74 -5.19
N GLN A 60 -1.97 -3.31 -6.15
CA GLN A 60 -2.39 -3.38 -7.56
C GLN A 60 -3.65 -4.22 -7.75
N ALA A 61 -3.80 -5.33 -7.02
CA ALA A 61 -5.02 -6.14 -7.05
C ALA A 61 -6.23 -5.38 -6.47
N ALA A 62 -6.04 -4.61 -5.41
CA ALA A 62 -7.09 -3.75 -4.87
C ALA A 62 -7.44 -2.61 -5.85
N TYR A 63 -6.43 -2.00 -6.48
CA TYR A 63 -6.63 -0.95 -7.48
C TYR A 63 -7.41 -1.43 -8.70
N SER A 64 -7.13 -2.62 -9.21
CA SER A 64 -7.77 -3.15 -10.42
C SER A 64 -9.25 -3.50 -10.20
N THR A 65 -9.60 -3.91 -8.98
CA THR A 65 -10.98 -4.26 -8.59
C THR A 65 -11.79 -3.06 -8.09
N ALA A 66 -11.13 -1.99 -7.66
CA ALA A 66 -11.80 -0.78 -7.22
C ALA A 66 -12.52 -0.05 -8.35
N VAL A 67 -13.76 0.37 -8.06
CA VAL A 67 -14.58 1.21 -8.94
C VAL A 67 -14.72 2.59 -8.30
N GLU A 68 -14.49 3.63 -9.10
CA GLU A 68 -14.76 5.00 -8.67
C GLU A 68 -16.22 5.38 -8.96
N GLY A 69 -16.83 6.15 -8.05
CA GLY A 69 -18.17 6.66 -8.20
C GLY A 69 -18.71 7.21 -6.87
N VAL A 70 -20.03 7.19 -6.74
CA VAL A 70 -20.76 7.76 -5.59
C VAL A 70 -21.57 6.71 -4.84
N GLN A 71 -21.58 5.47 -5.29
CA GLN A 71 -22.40 4.42 -4.69
C GLN A 71 -21.66 3.71 -3.57
N ASN A 72 -22.43 3.06 -2.69
CA ASN A 72 -21.89 2.24 -1.62
C ASN A 72 -20.88 1.20 -2.14
N GLY A 73 -19.78 1.04 -1.43
CA GLY A 73 -18.71 0.12 -1.78
C GLY A 73 -17.78 0.61 -2.91
N GLN A 74 -18.09 1.74 -3.56
CA GLN A 74 -17.20 2.42 -4.50
C GLN A 74 -16.25 3.35 -3.76
N TYR A 75 -15.32 3.95 -4.51
CA TYR A 75 -14.39 4.95 -4.02
C TYR A 75 -14.68 6.31 -4.67
N PRO A 76 -14.44 7.44 -3.99
CA PRO A 76 -14.56 8.75 -4.59
C PRO A 76 -13.71 8.89 -5.85
N VAL A 77 -14.21 9.66 -6.82
CA VAL A 77 -13.46 9.98 -8.05
C VAL A 77 -12.14 10.67 -7.70
N GLY A 78 -11.04 10.16 -8.24
CA GLY A 78 -9.68 10.63 -7.97
C GLY A 78 -8.93 9.80 -6.93
N SER A 79 -9.62 9.01 -6.09
CA SER A 79 -8.97 8.13 -5.11
C SER A 79 -8.04 7.11 -5.77
N LYS A 80 -8.41 6.57 -6.95
CA LYS A 80 -7.56 5.64 -7.69
C LYS A 80 -6.32 6.33 -8.24
N ALA A 81 -6.42 7.58 -8.71
CA ALA A 81 -5.26 8.32 -9.23
C ALA A 81 -4.19 8.54 -8.15
N ILE A 82 -4.61 8.86 -6.92
CA ILE A 82 -3.73 8.99 -5.76
C ILE A 82 -3.03 7.64 -5.46
N LEU A 83 -3.80 6.55 -5.39
CA LEU A 83 -3.23 5.22 -5.14
C LEU A 83 -2.26 4.80 -6.25
N ASN A 84 -2.59 5.04 -7.51
CA ASN A 84 -1.75 4.72 -8.66
C ASN A 84 -0.41 5.47 -8.61
N THR A 85 -0.41 6.74 -8.17
CA THR A 85 0.80 7.52 -7.98
C THR A 85 1.72 6.88 -6.93
N ALA A 86 1.16 6.40 -5.81
CA ALA A 86 1.92 5.70 -4.78
C ALA A 86 2.48 4.35 -5.29
N ILE A 87 1.69 3.59 -6.05
CA ILE A 87 2.15 2.33 -6.69
C ILE A 87 3.33 2.61 -7.63
N ALA A 88 3.26 3.68 -8.44
CA ALA A 88 4.32 4.06 -9.37
C ALA A 88 5.61 4.46 -8.65
N ALA A 89 5.50 5.24 -7.56
CA ALA A 89 6.64 5.61 -6.72
C ALA A 89 7.31 4.37 -6.11
N ALA A 90 6.53 3.48 -5.49
CA ALA A 90 7.05 2.23 -4.93
C ALA A 90 7.71 1.33 -5.99
N SER A 91 7.12 1.25 -7.19
CA SER A 91 7.67 0.48 -8.32
C SER A 91 9.02 1.04 -8.80
N THR A 92 9.22 2.35 -8.71
CA THR A 92 10.50 3.00 -9.03
C THR A 92 11.59 2.61 -8.05
N VAL A 93 11.28 2.50 -6.75
CA VAL A 93 12.27 2.05 -5.74
C VAL A 93 12.59 0.56 -5.91
N VAL A 94 11.60 -0.26 -6.28
CA VAL A 94 11.85 -1.67 -6.60
C VAL A 94 12.76 -1.83 -7.81
N SER A 95 12.58 -1.04 -8.86
CA SER A 95 13.40 -1.10 -10.07
C SER A 95 14.79 -0.46 -9.91
N ASP A 96 14.96 0.45 -8.94
CA ASP A 96 16.25 1.05 -8.63
C ASP A 96 17.20 0.05 -7.95
N THR A 97 18.14 -0.47 -8.70
CA THR A 97 19.18 -1.40 -8.26
C THR A 97 20.13 -0.84 -7.20
N ALA A 98 20.23 0.48 -7.09
CA ALA A 98 21.04 1.17 -6.09
C ALA A 98 20.25 1.57 -4.84
N ALA A 99 18.94 1.26 -4.79
CA ALA A 99 18.12 1.57 -3.63
C ALA A 99 18.67 0.91 -2.36
N SER A 100 18.89 1.73 -1.33
CA SER A 100 19.25 1.29 0.01
C SER A 100 18.07 0.64 0.73
N GLN A 101 18.36 -0.15 1.78
CA GLN A 101 17.31 -0.74 2.61
C GLN A 101 16.40 0.33 3.23
N GLN A 102 16.95 1.48 3.62
CA GLN A 102 16.18 2.59 4.17
C GLN A 102 15.17 3.15 3.15
N GLN A 103 15.55 3.25 1.86
CA GLN A 103 14.63 3.68 0.80
C GLN A 103 13.53 2.65 0.55
N ILE A 104 13.85 1.35 0.64
CA ILE A 104 12.86 0.27 0.54
C ILE A 104 11.87 0.33 1.70
N ASP A 105 12.36 0.46 2.94
CA ASP A 105 11.51 0.52 4.13
C ASP A 105 10.61 1.77 4.11
N ALA A 106 11.15 2.91 3.66
CA ALA A 106 10.36 4.13 3.46
C ALA A 106 9.26 3.94 2.41
N ALA A 107 9.57 3.32 1.26
CA ALA A 107 8.59 3.05 0.22
C ALA A 107 7.50 2.06 0.68
N VAL A 108 7.84 1.07 1.53
CA VAL A 108 6.85 0.19 2.16
C VAL A 108 5.90 0.99 3.04
N LEU A 109 6.44 1.87 3.89
CA LEU A 109 5.63 2.71 4.77
C LEU A 109 4.69 3.62 3.97
N GLU A 110 5.22 4.34 2.98
CA GLU A 110 4.46 5.27 2.14
C GLU A 110 3.36 4.56 1.35
N LEU A 111 3.65 3.43 0.71
CA LEU A 111 2.66 2.67 -0.03
C LEU A 111 1.57 2.12 0.90
N ASN A 112 1.93 1.66 2.09
CA ASN A 112 0.97 1.15 3.06
C ASN A 112 0.06 2.26 3.61
N GLN A 113 0.61 3.45 3.85
CA GLN A 113 -0.17 4.63 4.25
C GLN A 113 -1.15 5.04 3.15
N ALA A 114 -0.67 5.13 1.90
CA ALA A 114 -1.51 5.45 0.76
C ALA A 114 -2.63 4.41 0.57
N PHE A 115 -2.32 3.12 0.75
CA PHE A 115 -3.31 2.06 0.66
C PHE A 115 -4.32 2.09 1.80
N THR A 116 -3.89 2.39 3.02
CA THR A 116 -4.78 2.58 4.18
C THR A 116 -5.71 3.77 3.95
N ALA A 117 -5.16 4.91 3.48
CA ALA A 117 -5.96 6.09 3.15
C ALA A 117 -6.99 5.76 2.05
N PHE A 118 -6.56 5.09 0.97
CA PHE A 118 -7.45 4.65 -0.10
C PHE A 118 -8.61 3.80 0.43
N GLN A 119 -8.32 2.76 1.23
CA GLN A 119 -9.35 1.93 1.85
C GLN A 119 -10.30 2.73 2.75
N GLY A 120 -9.78 3.73 3.48
CA GLY A 120 -10.58 4.63 4.30
C GLY A 120 -11.50 5.57 3.50
N THR A 121 -11.24 5.78 2.20
CA THR A 121 -12.15 6.54 1.33
C THR A 121 -13.32 5.72 0.80
N LYS A 122 -13.37 4.40 1.04
CA LYS A 122 -14.46 3.55 0.55
C LYS A 122 -15.79 4.07 1.08
N LEU A 123 -16.69 4.40 0.16
CA LEU A 123 -18.01 4.93 0.50
C LEU A 123 -18.77 3.84 1.26
N GLN A 124 -19.21 4.19 2.47
CA GLN A 124 -19.98 3.31 3.33
C GLN A 124 -21.45 3.67 3.23
N ALA A 125 -22.32 2.66 3.19
CA ALA A 125 -23.75 2.86 3.35
C ALA A 125 -24.01 3.44 4.74
N THR A 126 -24.38 4.72 4.80
CA THR A 126 -25.10 5.23 5.96
C THR A 126 -26.54 4.77 5.76
N PRO A 127 -27.11 3.91 6.64
CA PRO A 127 -28.47 3.43 6.46
C PRO A 127 -29.44 4.61 6.32
N GLY A 128 -30.12 4.69 5.18
CA GLY A 128 -31.05 5.77 4.84
C GLY A 128 -30.48 6.96 4.08
N ASP A 129 -29.16 7.11 3.93
CA ASP A 129 -28.55 8.08 3.00
C ASP A 129 -28.38 7.41 1.64
N VAL A 130 -29.44 7.48 0.84
CA VAL A 130 -29.48 6.84 -0.47
C VAL A 130 -28.76 7.70 -1.51
N SER A 131 -28.61 9.00 -1.27
CA SER A 131 -27.88 9.90 -2.15
C SER A 131 -26.35 9.84 -1.99
N GLY A 132 -25.85 9.33 -0.86
CA GLY A 132 -24.43 9.26 -0.54
C GLY A 132 -23.81 10.61 -0.19
N ASN A 133 -24.61 11.60 0.20
CA ASN A 133 -24.16 12.97 0.49
C ASN A 133 -23.81 13.19 1.98
N GLY A 134 -23.99 12.19 2.83
CA GLY A 134 -23.76 12.23 4.27
C GLY A 134 -24.90 12.80 5.10
N ILE A 135 -26.04 13.13 4.50
CA ILE A 135 -27.20 13.75 5.14
C ILE A 135 -28.47 12.99 4.77
N ILE A 136 -29.18 12.45 5.76
CA ILE A 136 -30.47 11.79 5.56
C ILE A 136 -31.58 12.84 5.58
N ASN A 137 -32.26 13.03 4.45
CA ASN A 137 -33.37 13.97 4.33
C ASN A 137 -34.44 13.54 3.31
N VAL A 138 -35.42 14.42 3.08
CA VAL A 138 -36.53 14.15 2.14
C VAL A 138 -36.08 13.91 0.70
N GLY A 139 -34.88 14.35 0.33
CA GLY A 139 -34.23 14.02 -0.93
C GLY A 139 -33.95 12.53 -1.07
N ASP A 140 -33.46 11.87 -0.01
CA ASP A 140 -33.22 10.41 0.00
C ASP A 140 -34.56 9.64 -0.12
N VAL A 141 -35.61 10.14 0.53
CA VAL A 141 -36.98 9.61 0.38
C VAL A 141 -37.42 9.69 -1.09
N GLY A 142 -37.11 10.79 -1.77
CA GLY A 142 -37.39 10.95 -3.21
C GLY A 142 -36.65 9.94 -4.07
N ILE A 143 -35.39 9.60 -3.73
CA ILE A 143 -34.62 8.58 -4.46
C ILE A 143 -35.25 7.20 -4.28
N VAL A 144 -35.61 6.81 -3.06
CA VAL A 144 -36.32 5.54 -2.81
C VAL A 144 -37.65 5.49 -3.56
N SER A 145 -38.42 6.59 -3.53
CA SER A 145 -39.69 6.69 -4.24
C SER A 145 -39.54 6.51 -5.75
N SER A 146 -38.42 6.97 -6.34
CA SER A 146 -38.15 6.81 -7.77
C SER A 146 -37.89 5.36 -8.21
N ALA A 147 -37.48 4.51 -7.28
CA ALA A 147 -37.16 3.10 -7.48
C ALA A 147 -38.26 2.16 -6.96
N TYR A 148 -39.39 2.71 -6.52
CA TYR A 148 -40.46 1.98 -5.86
C TYR A 148 -41.01 0.83 -6.72
N GLY A 149 -41.11 -0.36 -6.12
CA GLY A 149 -41.61 -1.57 -6.75
C GLY A 149 -40.55 -2.41 -7.48
N LEU A 150 -39.30 -1.95 -7.57
CA LEU A 150 -38.20 -2.78 -8.06
C LEU A 150 -37.89 -3.90 -7.07
N THR A 151 -37.49 -5.05 -7.60
CA THR A 151 -37.04 -6.19 -6.79
C THR A 151 -35.63 -6.58 -7.21
N SER A 152 -34.97 -7.42 -6.41
CA SER A 152 -33.69 -8.04 -6.75
C SER A 152 -33.64 -8.80 -8.09
N SER A 153 -34.80 -9.10 -8.68
CA SER A 153 -34.92 -9.71 -10.01
C SER A 153 -35.06 -8.71 -11.16
N SER A 154 -35.25 -7.42 -10.87
CA SER A 154 -35.39 -6.38 -11.88
C SER A 154 -34.05 -6.15 -12.63
N PRO A 155 -34.05 -6.00 -13.96
CA PRO A 155 -32.83 -5.74 -14.74
C PRO A 155 -32.03 -4.51 -14.28
N GLU A 156 -32.74 -3.49 -13.77
CA GLU A 156 -32.18 -2.23 -13.30
C GLU A 156 -31.75 -2.28 -11.83
N TRP A 157 -31.90 -3.43 -11.14
CA TRP A 157 -31.64 -3.56 -9.71
C TRP A 157 -30.24 -3.08 -9.32
N SER A 158 -29.21 -3.38 -10.11
CA SER A 158 -27.83 -2.96 -9.85
C SER A 158 -27.66 -1.44 -9.80
N THR A 159 -28.57 -0.67 -10.40
CA THR A 159 -28.57 0.79 -10.36
C THR A 159 -29.28 1.33 -9.12
N TYR A 160 -30.34 0.64 -8.66
CA TYR A 160 -31.25 1.14 -7.64
C TYR A 160 -31.18 0.41 -6.30
N SER A 161 -30.40 -0.67 -6.17
CA SER A 161 -30.34 -1.50 -4.96
C SER A 161 -29.94 -0.72 -3.69
N GLN A 162 -29.35 0.46 -3.83
CA GLN A 162 -29.09 1.39 -2.72
C GLN A 162 -30.37 1.94 -2.05
N ALA A 163 -31.51 1.91 -2.74
CA ALA A 163 -32.81 2.31 -2.21
C ALA A 163 -33.53 1.21 -1.40
N ASP A 164 -33.05 -0.04 -1.47
CA ASP A 164 -33.47 -1.14 -0.59
C ASP A 164 -32.70 -1.01 0.74
N VAL A 165 -33.14 -0.07 1.56
CA VAL A 165 -32.43 0.31 2.79
C VAL A 165 -32.67 -0.68 3.92
N ASN A 166 -33.72 -1.49 3.84
CA ASN A 166 -33.99 -2.58 4.79
C ASN A 166 -33.39 -3.94 4.35
N ASN A 167 -32.88 -4.04 3.12
CA ASN A 167 -32.29 -5.23 2.49
C ASN A 167 -33.23 -6.44 2.40
N ASP A 168 -34.52 -6.22 2.15
CA ASP A 168 -35.50 -7.30 1.95
C ASP A 168 -35.60 -7.77 0.49
N GLY A 169 -34.88 -7.11 -0.42
CA GLY A 169 -34.85 -7.42 -1.84
C GLY A 169 -36.01 -6.81 -2.64
N VAL A 170 -36.79 -5.91 -2.04
CA VAL A 170 -37.93 -5.20 -2.65
C VAL A 170 -37.99 -3.76 -2.19
N ILE A 171 -37.88 -2.79 -3.11
CA ILE A 171 -37.98 -1.37 -2.75
C ILE A 171 -39.46 -1.00 -2.57
N ASN A 172 -39.89 -0.73 -1.33
CA ASN A 172 -41.29 -0.50 -0.99
C ASN A 172 -41.51 0.47 0.19
N ASP A 173 -42.74 0.51 0.73
CA ASP A 173 -43.13 1.37 1.86
C ASP A 173 -42.26 1.17 3.11
N LEU A 174 -41.69 -0.02 3.31
CA LEU A 174 -40.79 -0.30 4.42
C LEU A 174 -39.48 0.49 4.30
N ASP A 175 -38.96 0.68 3.08
CA ASP A 175 -37.77 1.50 2.82
C ASP A 175 -38.05 2.98 3.03
N LEU A 176 -39.19 3.46 2.50
CA LEU A 176 -39.64 4.83 2.71
C LEU A 176 -39.84 5.12 4.21
N ALA A 177 -40.49 4.20 4.94
CA ALA A 177 -40.71 4.33 6.37
C ALA A 177 -39.40 4.28 7.16
N PHE A 178 -38.42 3.50 6.72
CA PHE A 178 -37.10 3.44 7.33
C PHE A 178 -36.43 4.82 7.29
N ILE A 179 -36.37 5.45 6.12
CA ILE A 179 -35.78 6.79 5.97
C ILE A 179 -36.58 7.83 6.74
N ALA A 180 -37.91 7.82 6.62
CA ALA A 180 -38.77 8.76 7.34
C ALA A 180 -38.55 8.71 8.86
N ASN A 181 -38.40 7.52 9.42
CA ASN A 181 -38.11 7.34 10.85
C ASN A 181 -36.72 7.83 11.28
N LEU A 182 -35.76 7.94 10.35
CA LEU A 182 -34.44 8.50 10.61
C LEU A 182 -34.45 10.04 10.55
N ILE A 183 -35.26 10.62 9.66
CA ILE A 183 -35.41 12.09 9.53
C ILE A 183 -36.10 12.69 10.76
N LEU A 184 -37.02 11.96 11.38
CA LEU A 184 -37.85 12.46 12.50
C LEU A 184 -37.15 12.43 13.88
N LYS A 185 -35.90 11.97 13.96
CA LYS A 185 -35.11 11.90 15.21
C LYS A 185 -34.18 13.10 15.36
#